data_AF-A0A519Z8N3-F1
#
_entry.id   AF-A0A519Z8N3-F1
#
_cell.length_a   1.000
_cell.length_b   1.000
_cell.length_c   1.000
_cell.angle_alpha   90.00
_cell.angle_beta   90.00
_cell.angle_gamma   90.00
#
_symmetry.space_group_name_H-M   'P 1'
#
loop_
_entity.id
_entity.type
_entity.pdbx_description
1 polymer ?
#
loop_
_entity_poly.entity_id
_entity_poly.type
_entity_poly.pdbx_seq_one_letter_code
_entity_poly.pdbx_strand_id
1 'polypeptide(L)'
;MQFIRFSDLCSQGRARGQRVFIRADLNVPQDDAGHITEDTRIRASIPAIQMALDAGAAVMVTSHLGRPTEGEFKPEDSLLPVATRLGELMDRPVRLVTDWIDGGFSVAPGEVVLLENCRLNVGEKKNKPELAKKLGALCDIFV
;
A
#
# COMPACT_ATOMS: atom_id res chain seq x y z
N MET A 1 -4.60 -26.96 -9.69
CA MET A 1 -4.60 -26.10 -8.48
C MET A 1 -5.60 -24.98 -8.75
N GLN A 2 -6.61 -24.83 -7.89
CA GLN A 2 -7.61 -23.75 -8.03
C GLN A 2 -7.02 -22.51 -7.34
N PHE A 3 -6.72 -21.47 -8.10
CA PHE A 3 -6.20 -20.21 -7.57
C PHE A 3 -7.34 -19.20 -7.49
N ILE A 4 -7.42 -18.45 -6.39
CA ILE A 4 -8.33 -17.32 -6.29
C ILE A 4 -7.65 -16.14 -6.99
N ARG A 5 -8.18 -15.70 -8.14
CA ARG A 5 -7.70 -14.48 -8.79
C ARG A 5 -8.42 -13.28 -8.20
N PHE A 6 -7.69 -12.23 -7.91
CA PHE A 6 -8.28 -11.00 -7.39
C PHE A 6 -9.31 -10.39 -8.37
N SER A 7 -9.06 -10.49 -9.68
CA SER A 7 -10.01 -10.11 -10.73
C SER A 7 -11.35 -10.86 -10.65
N ASP A 8 -11.32 -12.13 -10.25
CA ASP A 8 -12.51 -12.96 -10.11
C ASP A 8 -13.31 -12.51 -8.87
N LEU A 9 -12.63 -12.17 -7.77
CA LEU A 9 -13.27 -11.59 -6.59
C LEU A 9 -13.92 -10.23 -6.90
N CYS A 10 -13.25 -9.38 -7.67
CA CYS A 10 -13.77 -8.08 -8.07
C CYS A 10 -15.01 -8.23 -8.97
N SER A 11 -14.92 -9.02 -10.03
CA SER A 11 -16.03 -9.24 -10.99
C SER A 11 -17.24 -9.95 -10.37
N GLN A 12 -17.04 -10.77 -9.33
CA GLN A 12 -18.12 -11.40 -8.57
C GLN A 12 -18.73 -10.48 -7.49
N GLY A 13 -18.26 -9.23 -7.38
CA GLY A 13 -18.71 -8.26 -6.38
C GLY A 13 -18.26 -8.58 -4.94
N ARG A 14 -17.35 -9.55 -4.76
CA ARG A 14 -16.89 -10.00 -3.44
C ARG A 14 -15.92 -9.02 -2.78
N ALA A 15 -15.29 -8.14 -3.55
CA ALA A 15 -14.43 -7.07 -3.02
C ALA A 15 -15.21 -5.83 -2.53
N ARG A 16 -16.51 -5.73 -2.84
CA ARG A 16 -17.32 -4.57 -2.50
C ARG A 16 -17.45 -4.40 -0.99
N GLY A 17 -17.09 -3.23 -0.49
CA GLY A 17 -17.09 -2.90 0.93
C GLY A 17 -16.01 -3.60 1.76
N GLN A 18 -15.14 -4.41 1.13
CA GLN A 18 -14.05 -5.10 1.82
C GLN A 18 -12.83 -4.20 1.98
N ARG A 19 -12.06 -4.45 3.04
CA ARG A 19 -10.75 -3.84 3.24
C ARG A 19 -9.71 -4.63 2.43
N VAL A 20 -9.21 -4.03 1.36
CA VAL A 20 -8.21 -4.65 0.48
C VAL A 20 -6.84 -4.06 0.80
N PHE A 21 -5.89 -4.92 1.18
CA PHE A 21 -4.50 -4.56 1.40
C PHE A 21 -3.65 -5.03 0.22
N ILE A 22 -3.03 -4.08 -0.48
CA ILE A 22 -2.20 -4.34 -1.68
C ILE A 22 -0.74 -4.12 -1.34
N ARG A 23 0.09 -5.16 -1.47
CA ARG A 23 1.54 -5.06 -1.37
C ARG A 23 2.12 -4.75 -2.75
N ALA A 24 2.37 -3.47 -3.03
CA ALA A 24 2.90 -3.01 -4.32
C ALA A 24 4.42 -2.83 -4.29
N ASP A 25 5.08 -2.94 -5.45
CA ASP A 25 6.44 -2.44 -5.65
C ASP A 25 6.36 -0.98 -6.09
N LEU A 26 6.63 -0.06 -5.15
CA LEU A 26 6.72 1.38 -5.35
C LEU A 26 8.11 1.88 -4.97
N ASN A 27 9.11 0.99 -4.95
CA ASN A 27 10.50 1.34 -4.66
C ASN A 27 11.10 2.03 -5.90
N VAL A 28 10.86 3.34 -6.00
CA VAL A 28 11.26 4.19 -7.12
C VAL A 28 12.57 4.93 -6.84
N PRO A 29 13.39 5.22 -7.86
CA PRO A 29 14.59 6.02 -7.69
C PRO A 29 14.25 7.48 -7.37
N GLN A 30 15.00 8.06 -6.44
CA GLN A 30 14.90 9.47 -6.04
C GLN A 30 16.24 10.19 -6.24
N ASP A 31 16.19 11.49 -6.49
CA ASP A 31 17.37 12.36 -6.47
C ASP A 31 17.79 12.72 -5.03
N ASP A 32 18.89 13.46 -4.88
CA ASP A 32 19.40 13.89 -3.55
C ASP A 32 18.43 14.79 -2.79
N ALA A 33 17.46 15.40 -3.46
CA ALA A 33 16.40 16.22 -2.86
C ALA A 33 15.15 15.39 -2.51
N GLY A 34 15.13 14.08 -2.80
CA GLY A 34 14.02 13.17 -2.54
C GLY A 34 12.93 13.18 -3.63
N HIS A 35 13.14 13.86 -4.75
CA HIS A 35 12.19 13.87 -5.86
C HIS A 35 12.26 12.56 -6.64
N ILE A 36 11.10 12.04 -7.02
CA ILE A 36 10.99 10.83 -7.85
C ILE A 36 11.52 11.16 -9.25
N THR A 37 12.56 10.43 -9.68
CA THR A 37 13.17 10.60 -11.01
C THR A 37 12.53 9.71 -12.07
N GLU A 38 11.86 8.63 -11.65
CA GLU A 38 11.23 7.64 -12.52
C GLU A 38 10.03 7.01 -11.77
N ASP A 39 8.85 6.98 -12.40
CA ASP A 39 7.58 6.58 -11.77
C ASP A 39 6.92 5.34 -12.40
N THR A 40 7.63 4.57 -13.25
CA THR A 40 7.09 3.39 -13.95
C THR A 40 6.52 2.36 -12.99
N ARG A 41 7.16 2.16 -11.84
CA ARG A 41 6.65 1.23 -10.81
C ARG A 41 5.33 1.67 -10.19
N ILE A 42 5.16 2.99 -10.01
CA ILE A 42 3.90 3.57 -9.53
C ILE A 42 2.82 3.35 -10.59
N ARG A 43 3.09 3.72 -11.85
CA ARG A 43 2.16 3.53 -12.98
C ARG A 43 1.76 2.06 -13.16
N ALA A 44 2.71 1.13 -13.01
CA ALA A 44 2.45 -0.30 -13.12
C ALA A 44 1.52 -0.86 -12.03
N SER A 45 1.47 -0.20 -10.86
CA SER A 45 0.63 -0.63 -9.74
C SER A 45 -0.81 -0.09 -9.83
N ILE A 46 -1.03 1.02 -10.55
CA ILE A 46 -2.33 1.69 -10.67
C ILE A 46 -3.45 0.75 -11.15
N PRO A 47 -3.28 -0.12 -12.16
CA PRO A 47 -4.38 -0.97 -12.63
C PRO A 47 -4.99 -1.87 -11.56
N ALA A 48 -4.17 -2.41 -10.64
CA ALA A 48 -4.67 -3.25 -9.55
C ALA A 48 -5.41 -2.44 -8.48
N ILE A 49 -4.89 -1.24 -8.16
CA ILE A 49 -5.51 -0.31 -7.21
C ILE A 49 -6.85 0.17 -7.78
N GLN A 50 -6.89 0.57 -9.05
CA GLN A 50 -8.10 1.02 -9.73
C GLN A 50 -9.15 -0.09 -9.79
N MET A 51 -8.76 -1.33 -10.10
CA MET A 51 -9.67 -2.47 -10.08
C MET A 51 -10.34 -2.68 -8.72
N ALA A 52 -9.59 -2.55 -7.62
CA ALA A 52 -10.14 -2.67 -6.27
C ALA A 52 -11.13 -1.52 -5.96
N LEU A 53 -10.77 -0.29 -6.35
CA LEU A 53 -11.62 0.89 -6.18
C LEU A 53 -12.92 0.79 -7.00
N ASP A 54 -12.84 0.38 -8.26
CA ASP A 54 -13.99 0.19 -9.14
C ASP A 54 -14.94 -0.91 -8.62
N ALA A 55 -14.38 -1.92 -7.94
CA ALA A 55 -15.15 -2.95 -7.24
C ALA A 55 -15.78 -2.45 -5.92
N GLY A 56 -15.51 -1.21 -5.52
CA GLY A 56 -16.05 -0.58 -4.31
C GLY A 56 -15.36 -1.01 -3.02
N ALA A 57 -14.08 -1.38 -3.07
CA ALA A 57 -13.29 -1.74 -1.89
C ALA A 57 -12.77 -0.49 -1.14
N ALA A 58 -12.41 -0.67 0.12
CA ALA A 58 -11.58 0.26 0.89
C ALA A 58 -10.11 -0.16 0.74
N VAL A 59 -9.29 0.65 0.05
CA VAL A 59 -7.97 0.21 -0.43
C VAL A 59 -6.84 0.78 0.42
N MET A 60 -5.99 -0.11 0.92
CA MET A 60 -4.72 0.22 1.57
C MET A 60 -3.60 -0.32 0.71
N VAL A 61 -2.66 0.53 0.32
CA VAL A 61 -1.45 0.10 -0.40
C VAL A 61 -0.29 0.24 0.56
N THR A 62 0.68 -0.67 0.56
CA THR A 62 1.98 -0.42 1.18
C THR A 62 3.09 -0.77 0.22
N SER A 63 4.25 -0.14 0.40
CA SER A 63 5.46 -0.54 -0.28
C SER A 63 6.67 -0.47 0.64
N HIS A 64 7.79 -0.96 0.13
CA HIS A 64 9.08 -0.65 0.70
C HIS A 64 9.73 0.45 -0.14
N LEU A 65 10.53 1.28 0.51
CA LEU A 65 11.45 2.20 -0.17
C LEU A 65 12.83 2.00 0.43
N GLY A 66 13.85 1.89 -0.43
CA GLY A 66 15.23 1.77 0.02
C GLY A 66 15.48 0.58 0.96
N ARG A 67 16.40 0.76 1.90
CA ARG A 67 16.81 -0.27 2.88
C ARG A 67 16.95 0.34 4.29
N PRO A 68 15.88 0.90 4.86
CA PRO A 68 15.92 1.46 6.21
C PRO A 68 16.35 0.43 7.26
N THR A 69 16.83 0.95 8.38
CA THR A 69 16.90 0.18 9.63
C THR A 69 15.50 0.08 10.23
N GLU A 70 15.08 -1.13 10.60
CA GLU A 70 13.76 -1.33 11.22
C GLU A 70 13.67 -0.53 12.53
N GLY A 71 12.57 0.19 12.75
CA GLY A 71 12.34 1.01 13.93
C GLY A 71 13.04 2.37 13.94
N GLU A 72 13.87 2.68 12.94
CA GLU A 72 14.59 3.95 12.85
C GLU A 72 14.10 4.74 11.64
N PHE A 73 13.12 5.60 11.86
CA PHE A 73 12.60 6.47 10.80
C PHE A 73 13.59 7.57 10.42
N LYS A 74 13.81 7.72 9.11
CA LYS A 74 14.44 8.91 8.53
C LYS A 74 13.51 9.51 7.47
N PRO A 75 13.53 10.83 7.26
CA PRO A 75 12.71 11.49 6.23
C PRO A 75 12.89 10.89 4.82
N GLU A 76 14.12 10.48 4.47
CA GLU A 76 14.46 9.83 3.20
C GLU A 76 13.82 8.44 3.01
N ASP A 77 13.39 7.79 4.08
CA ASP A 77 12.75 6.47 4.03
C ASP A 77 11.22 6.57 3.84
N SER A 78 10.66 7.78 3.86
CA SER A 78 9.22 8.02 3.79
C SER A 78 8.65 7.81 2.39
N LEU A 79 7.46 7.23 2.32
CA LEU A 79 6.65 7.10 1.12
C LEU A 79 5.84 8.36 0.78
N LEU A 80 6.01 9.47 1.50
CA LEU A 80 5.26 10.71 1.23
C LEU A 80 5.38 11.20 -0.24
N PRO A 81 6.57 11.23 -0.87
CA PRO A 81 6.67 11.59 -2.28
C PRO A 81 5.91 10.62 -3.19
N VAL A 82 5.90 9.34 -2.84
CA VAL A 82 5.21 8.28 -3.58
C VAL A 82 3.69 8.43 -3.45
N ALA A 83 3.17 8.73 -2.26
CA ALA A 83 1.74 9.00 -2.03
C ALA A 83 1.27 10.18 -2.89
N THR A 84 2.05 11.27 -2.89
CA THR A 84 1.77 12.47 -3.69
C THR A 84 1.71 12.14 -5.17
N ARG A 85 2.74 11.46 -5.70
CA ARG A 85 2.80 11.09 -7.11
C ARG A 85 1.71 10.11 -7.53
N LEU A 86 1.37 9.14 -6.67
CA LEU A 86 0.27 8.22 -6.92
C LEU A 86 -1.08 8.97 -7.02
N GLY A 87 -1.30 9.95 -6.13
CA GLY A 87 -2.49 10.79 -6.17
C GLY A 87 -2.60 11.62 -7.45
N GLU A 88 -1.50 12.23 -7.90
CA GLU A 88 -1.43 12.95 -9.17
C GLU A 88 -1.78 12.05 -10.37
N LEU A 89 -1.19 10.86 -10.44
CA LEU A 89 -1.39 9.93 -11.57
C LEU A 89 -2.80 9.35 -11.61
N MET A 90 -3.47 9.24 -10.47
CA MET A 90 -4.83 8.72 -10.36
C MET A 90 -5.92 9.81 -10.32
N ASP A 91 -5.51 11.09 -10.39
CA ASP A 91 -6.38 12.26 -10.24
C ASP A 91 -7.30 12.17 -9.00
N ARG A 92 -6.71 11.80 -7.85
CA ARG A 92 -7.44 11.65 -6.59
C ARG A 92 -6.56 11.83 -5.36
N PRO A 93 -7.14 12.19 -4.20
CA PRO A 93 -6.38 12.26 -2.95
C PRO A 93 -5.90 10.87 -2.53
N VAL A 94 -4.59 10.75 -2.30
CA VAL A 94 -3.95 9.59 -1.67
C VAL A 94 -3.17 10.09 -0.46
N ARG A 95 -3.75 9.95 0.73
CA ARG A 95 -3.06 10.31 1.97
C ARG A 95 -2.08 9.22 2.41
N LEU A 96 -0.95 9.64 2.95
CA LEU A 96 -0.02 8.76 3.65
C LEU A 96 -0.52 8.48 5.08
N VAL A 97 -0.46 7.23 5.51
CA VAL A 97 -0.81 6.80 6.88
C VAL A 97 0.44 6.29 7.57
N THR A 98 0.87 6.98 8.63
CA THR A 98 1.96 6.56 9.51
C THR A 98 1.42 5.65 10.62
N ASP A 99 2.32 4.93 11.31
CA ASP A 99 2.00 4.12 12.50
C ASP A 99 0.77 3.20 12.34
N TRP A 100 0.65 2.59 11.16
CA TRP A 100 -0.57 1.96 10.71
C TRP A 100 -0.77 0.53 11.24
N ILE A 101 0.27 -0.12 11.78
CA ILE A 101 0.21 -1.54 12.15
C ILE A 101 -0.80 -1.85 13.26
N ASP A 102 -1.18 -0.86 14.07
CA ASP A 102 -2.13 -1.00 15.17
C ASP A 102 -3.57 -0.56 14.79
N GLY A 103 -3.81 -0.19 13.53
CA GLY A 103 -5.16 0.05 13.02
C GLY A 103 -5.82 1.36 13.50
N GLY A 104 -5.04 2.35 13.92
CA GLY A 104 -5.53 3.67 14.37
C GLY A 104 -6.07 4.59 13.27
N PHE A 105 -6.53 4.04 12.14
CA PHE A 105 -7.00 4.80 10.98
C PHE A 105 -8.21 4.13 10.32
N SER A 106 -8.96 4.91 9.54
CA SER A 106 -10.11 4.42 8.76
C SER A 106 -9.92 4.67 7.27
N VAL A 107 -10.45 3.77 6.45
CA VAL A 107 -10.52 3.92 4.99
C VAL A 107 -11.94 3.58 4.58
N ALA A 108 -12.65 4.52 3.96
CA ALA A 108 -14.01 4.26 3.50
C ALA A 108 -13.99 3.47 2.18
N PRO A 109 -15.04 2.67 1.88
CA PRO A 109 -15.19 2.09 0.55
C PRO A 109 -15.12 3.15 -0.56
N GLY A 110 -14.30 2.91 -1.59
CA GLY A 110 -14.01 3.87 -2.65
C GLY A 110 -12.81 4.78 -2.40
N GLU A 111 -12.21 4.74 -1.20
CA GLU A 111 -10.98 5.45 -0.86
C GLU A 111 -9.74 4.58 -1.06
N VAL A 112 -8.62 5.24 -1.31
CA VAL A 112 -7.28 4.65 -1.30
C VAL A 112 -6.36 5.44 -0.37
N VAL A 113 -5.58 4.73 0.42
CA VAL A 113 -4.51 5.29 1.24
C VAL A 113 -3.19 4.57 0.97
N LEU A 114 -2.07 5.28 1.11
CA LEU A 114 -0.74 4.67 1.14
C LEU A 114 -0.30 4.54 2.59
N LEU A 115 0.03 3.33 3.02
CA LEU A 115 0.61 3.04 4.31
C LEU A 115 2.12 3.25 4.24
N GLU A 116 2.69 3.89 5.27
CA GLU A 116 4.12 4.21 5.35
C GLU A 116 5.02 2.97 5.22
N ASN A 117 6.27 3.19 4.80
CA ASN A 117 7.27 2.20 4.42
C ASN A 117 7.29 1.00 5.37
N CYS A 118 6.87 -0.15 4.85
CA CYS A 118 6.72 -1.34 5.68
C CYS A 118 8.04 -1.87 6.25
N ARG A 119 9.19 -1.50 5.67
CA ARG A 119 10.53 -1.90 6.19
C ARG A 119 10.93 -1.14 7.45
N LEU A 120 10.19 -0.12 7.85
CA LEU A 120 10.34 0.52 9.16
C LEU A 120 9.72 -0.33 10.28
N ASN A 121 8.79 -1.22 9.95
CA ASN A 121 8.15 -2.07 10.96
C ASN A 121 9.12 -3.15 11.45
N VAL A 122 9.33 -3.17 12.77
CA VAL A 122 10.17 -4.20 13.40
C VAL A 122 9.58 -5.59 13.16
N GLY A 123 10.36 -6.43 12.48
CA GLY A 123 9.95 -7.79 12.12
C GLY A 123 9.65 -8.03 10.64
N GLU A 124 9.59 -6.99 9.80
CA GLU A 124 9.34 -7.12 8.35
C GLU A 124 10.38 -8.03 7.70
N LYS A 125 11.68 -7.78 7.88
CA LYS A 125 12.77 -8.55 7.24
C LYS A 125 12.84 -9.99 7.74
N LYS A 126 12.37 -10.25 8.96
CA LYS A 126 12.38 -11.58 9.60
C LYS A 126 11.07 -12.33 9.46
N ASN A 127 10.07 -11.77 8.77
CA ASN A 127 8.73 -12.32 8.66
C ASN A 127 8.16 -12.72 10.03
N LYS A 128 8.25 -11.81 11.01
CA LYS A 128 7.82 -12.11 12.38
C LYS A 128 6.31 -12.40 12.43
N PRO A 129 5.88 -13.52 13.03
CA PRO A 129 4.46 -13.88 13.11
C PRO A 129 3.60 -12.82 13.79
N GLU A 130 4.14 -12.06 14.74
CA GLU A 130 3.42 -10.99 15.44
C GLU A 130 3.04 -9.85 14.48
N LEU A 131 3.97 -9.45 13.61
CA LEU A 131 3.71 -8.43 12.60
C LEU A 131 2.73 -8.95 11.54
N ALA A 132 2.93 -10.18 11.06
CA ALA A 132 2.04 -10.79 10.07
C ALA A 132 0.58 -10.88 10.57
N LYS A 133 0.38 -11.22 11.85
CA LYS A 133 -0.96 -11.21 12.48
C LYS A 133 -1.60 -9.83 12.50
N LYS A 134 -0.82 -8.78 12.80
CA LYS A 134 -1.31 -7.39 12.76
C LYS A 134 -1.75 -7.00 11.35
N LEU A 135 -0.92 -7.28 10.33
CA LEU A 135 -1.27 -7.03 8.93
C LEU A 135 -2.57 -7.76 8.52
N GLY A 136 -2.70 -9.03 8.88
CA GLY A 136 -3.91 -9.81 8.61
C GLY A 136 -5.17 -9.26 9.29
N ALA A 137 -5.06 -8.60 10.44
CA ALA A 137 -6.21 -7.98 11.11
C ALA A 137 -6.71 -6.70 10.42
N LEU A 138 -5.84 -6.02 9.65
CA LEU A 138 -6.17 -4.77 8.96
C LEU A 138 -7.04 -4.98 7.72
N CYS A 139 -7.06 -6.17 7.14
CA CYS A 139 -7.69 -6.42 5.86
C CYS A 139 -8.56 -7.67 5.83
N ASP A 140 -9.50 -7.69 4.89
CA ASP A 140 -10.31 -8.87 4.57
C ASP A 140 -9.72 -9.63 3.36
N ILE A 141 -9.00 -8.90 2.49
CA ILE A 141 -8.32 -9.43 1.31
C ILE A 141 -6.89 -8.87 1.26
N PHE A 142 -5.90 -9.75 1.12
CA PHE A 142 -4.50 -9.39 0.88
C PHE A 142 -4.12 -9.72 -0.58
N VAL A 143 -3.50 -8.76 -1.26
CA VAL A 143 -3.11 -8.82 -2.69
C VAL A 143 -1.62 -8.59 -2.83
#